data_AF-A0A086LBW3-F1
#
_entry.id   AF-A0A086LBW3-F1
#
_cell.length_a   1.000
_cell.length_b   1.000
_cell.length_c   1.000
_cell.angle_alpha   90.00
_cell.angle_beta   90.00
_cell.angle_gamma   90.00
#
_symmetry.space_group_name_H-M   'P 1'
#
loop_
_entity.id
_entity.type
_entity.pdbx_description
1 polymer ?
#
loop_
_entity_poly.entity_id
_entity_poly.type
_entity_poly.pdbx_seq_one_letter_code
_entity_poly.pdbx_strand_id
1 'polypeptide(L)'
;MLKSGGGFEEVIANQPLVIDNGTGVVKAGFAGEDTPKCVFPAFVGRPKFQRVMAGAIEGDVFVGTKAEQLRGLLKLSYPMCHGMVDDWLDMELVWTQVFSEMKINSEEHPVLLTESALNPRKQREKAAEIFFETFNSPAMFVSAQPILA
;
A
#
# COMPACT_ATOMS: atom_id res chain seq x y z
N MET A 1 -4.62 -38.53 4.33
CA MET A 1 -3.75 -37.60 5.07
C MET A 1 -4.31 -36.20 4.82
N LEU A 2 -5.23 -35.76 5.69
CA LEU A 2 -5.89 -34.47 5.57
C LEU A 2 -4.88 -33.38 5.94
N LYS A 3 -4.67 -32.41 5.05
CA LYS A 3 -3.88 -31.21 5.36
C LYS A 3 -4.56 -30.52 6.54
N SER A 4 -3.85 -30.39 7.65
CA SER A 4 -4.21 -29.53 8.77
C SER A 4 -4.34 -28.11 8.24
N GLY A 5 -5.56 -27.57 8.23
CA GLY A 5 -5.77 -26.14 8.01
C GLY A 5 -5.09 -25.38 9.15
N GLY A 6 -4.10 -24.55 8.82
CA GLY A 6 -3.63 -23.49 9.71
C GLY A 6 -4.82 -22.59 10.00
N GLY A 7 -5.32 -22.66 11.23
CA GLY A 7 -6.57 -22.02 11.63
C GLY A 7 -6.42 -20.51 11.65
N PHE A 8 -7.53 -19.80 11.44
CA PHE A 8 -7.64 -18.34 11.51
C PHE A 8 -6.90 -17.68 12.70
N GLU A 9 -6.77 -18.38 13.84
CA GLU A 9 -5.98 -17.93 15.00
C GLU A 9 -4.47 -17.79 14.71
N GLU A 10 -3.89 -18.66 13.89
CA GLU A 10 -2.47 -18.64 13.53
C GLU A 10 -2.15 -17.43 12.65
N VAL A 11 -3.09 -17.03 11.80
CA VAL A 11 -2.96 -15.86 10.92
C VAL A 11 -3.09 -14.55 11.71
N ILE A 12 -3.97 -14.47 12.71
CA ILE A 12 -4.07 -13.30 13.59
C ILE A 12 -2.84 -13.16 14.50
N ALA A 13 -2.16 -14.27 14.81
CA ALA A 13 -0.93 -14.27 15.61
C ALA A 13 0.30 -13.77 14.84
N ASN A 14 0.22 -13.64 13.51
CA ASN A 14 1.34 -13.12 12.73
C ASN A 14 1.60 -11.63 13.03
N GLN A 15 2.87 -11.25 12.94
CA GLN A 15 3.31 -9.90 13.26
C GLN A 15 2.61 -8.87 12.36
N PRO A 16 1.89 -7.88 12.93
CA PRO A 16 1.13 -6.93 12.12
C PRO A 16 2.02 -6.04 11.24
N LEU A 17 1.53 -5.73 10.05
CA LEU A 17 2.09 -4.72 9.16
C LEU A 17 1.53 -3.34 9.54
N VAL A 18 2.41 -2.35 9.69
CA VAL A 18 2.04 -0.95 9.88
C VAL A 18 2.26 -0.21 8.57
N ILE A 19 1.22 0.46 8.06
CA ILE A 19 1.26 1.29 6.86
C ILE A 19 0.87 2.72 7.22
N ASP A 20 1.83 3.64 7.13
CA ASP A 20 1.60 5.08 7.27
C ASP A 20 1.35 5.72 5.89
N ASN A 21 0.09 6.14 5.66
CA ASN A 21 -0.33 6.76 4.40
C ASN A 21 -0.03 8.27 4.43
N GLY A 22 1.16 8.66 3.98
CA GLY A 22 1.49 10.06 3.74
C GLY A 22 1.15 10.47 2.31
N THR A 23 0.55 11.66 2.14
CA THR A 23 0.24 12.26 0.82
C THR A 23 1.43 12.29 -0.14
N GLY A 24 2.65 12.51 0.38
CA GLY A 24 3.87 12.53 -0.43
C GLY A 24 4.65 11.21 -0.41
N VAL A 25 4.63 10.50 0.72
CA VAL A 25 5.48 9.34 0.98
C VAL A 25 4.67 8.32 1.77
N VAL A 26 4.67 7.07 1.33
CA VAL A 26 4.19 5.93 2.11
C VAL A 26 5.36 5.33 2.87
N LYS A 27 5.11 4.96 4.12
CA LYS A 27 6.05 4.22 4.96
C LYS A 27 5.39 2.94 5.43
N ALA A 28 6.14 1.86 5.46
CA ALA A 28 5.67 0.60 6.02
C ALA A 28 6.78 -0.15 6.76
N GLY A 29 6.38 -0.93 7.77
CA GLY A 29 7.26 -1.74 8.60
C GLY A 29 6.44 -2.70 9.46
N PHE A 30 7.10 -3.61 10.17
CA PHE A 30 6.38 -4.49 11.08
C PHE A 30 6.22 -3.84 12.46
N ALA A 31 5.12 -4.16 13.14
CA ALA A 31 4.89 -3.70 14.50
C ALA A 31 6.02 -4.18 15.43
N GLY A 32 6.56 -3.28 16.25
CA GLY A 32 7.67 -3.56 17.16
C GLY A 32 9.06 -3.27 16.59
N GLU A 33 9.17 -2.82 15.34
CA GLU A 33 10.42 -2.34 14.76
C GLU A 33 10.61 -0.83 14.98
N ASP A 34 11.86 -0.38 15.19
CA ASP A 34 12.19 1.02 15.48
C ASP A 34 12.10 1.94 14.26
N THR A 35 12.23 1.38 13.05
CA THR A 35 12.26 2.14 11.79
C THR A 35 11.44 1.45 10.71
N PRO A 36 10.76 2.21 9.83
CA PRO A 36 10.07 1.61 8.69
C PRO A 36 11.06 0.91 7.76
N LYS A 37 10.72 -0.31 7.32
CA LYS A 37 11.52 -1.08 6.35
C LYS A 37 11.38 -0.56 4.93
N CYS A 38 10.23 -0.02 4.60
CA CYS A 38 9.88 0.45 3.27
C CYS A 38 9.46 1.92 3.34
N VAL A 39 10.08 2.76 2.49
CA VAL A 39 9.75 4.17 2.37
C VAL A 39 9.85 4.55 0.90
N PHE A 40 8.74 4.97 0.28
CA PHE A 40 8.74 5.39 -1.13
C PHE A 40 7.70 6.47 -1.43
N PRO A 41 7.88 7.24 -2.53
CA PRO A 41 6.94 8.27 -2.94
C PRO A 41 5.54 7.72 -3.27
N ALA A 42 4.50 8.38 -2.77
CA ALA A 42 3.10 7.98 -2.95
C ALA A 42 2.55 8.43 -4.30
N PHE A 43 3.10 7.93 -5.42
CA PHE A 43 2.56 8.20 -6.75
C PHE A 43 2.68 6.99 -7.69
N VAL A 44 1.82 6.98 -8.69
CA VAL A 44 1.79 5.99 -9.77
C VAL A 44 2.26 6.66 -11.06
N GLY A 45 3.18 6.02 -11.77
CA GLY A 45 3.71 6.49 -13.04
C GLY A 45 3.22 5.63 -14.21
N ARG A 46 2.77 6.29 -15.29
CA ARG A 46 2.38 5.65 -16.55
C ARG A 46 3.20 6.22 -17.71
N PRO A 47 3.69 5.42 -18.68
CA PRO A 47 4.51 5.93 -19.78
C PRO A 47 3.86 7.07 -20.56
N LYS A 48 4.61 8.15 -20.82
CA LYS A 48 4.15 9.28 -21.65
C LYS A 48 4.16 8.98 -23.15
N PHE A 49 5.14 8.20 -23.58
CA PHE A 49 5.46 7.98 -24.98
C PHE A 49 5.27 6.52 -25.35
N GLN A 50 4.74 6.28 -26.55
CA GLN A 50 4.57 4.93 -27.08
C GLN A 50 5.94 4.28 -27.30
N ARG A 51 6.05 3.01 -26.93
CA ARG A 51 7.28 2.23 -27.12
C ARG A 51 7.50 1.99 -28.61
N VAL A 52 8.69 2.33 -29.11
CA VAL A 52 9.08 2.10 -30.52
C VAL A 52 10.28 1.14 -30.64
N MET A 53 11.07 0.98 -29.58
CA MET A 53 12.29 0.14 -29.57
C MET A 53 12.11 -1.11 -28.70
N ALA A 54 12.61 -2.25 -29.18
CA ALA A 54 12.73 -3.47 -28.38
C ALA A 54 13.76 -3.27 -27.24
N GLY A 55 13.40 -3.62 -26.00
CA GLY A 55 14.23 -3.39 -24.81
C GLY A 55 13.98 -2.06 -24.08
N ALA A 56 13.01 -1.26 -24.51
CA ALA A 56 12.50 -0.16 -23.70
C ALA A 56 11.85 -0.69 -22.41
N ILE A 57 11.71 0.18 -21.40
CA ILE A 57 11.10 -0.11 -20.09
C ILE A 57 9.82 -0.93 -20.28
N GLU A 58 9.73 -2.11 -19.67
CA GLU A 58 8.56 -2.99 -19.69
C GLU A 58 7.54 -2.64 -18.59
N GLY A 59 6.24 -2.84 -18.85
CA GLY A 59 5.14 -2.61 -17.91
C GLY A 59 4.40 -1.28 -18.08
N ASP A 60 3.09 -1.25 -17.90
CA ASP A 60 2.30 -0.04 -18.20
C ASP A 60 2.07 0.86 -16.97
N VAL A 61 2.43 0.34 -15.79
CA VAL A 61 2.26 0.98 -14.49
C VAL A 61 3.55 0.79 -13.69
N PHE A 62 4.02 1.88 -13.08
CA PHE A 62 5.21 1.90 -12.24
C PHE A 62 4.86 2.54 -10.90
N VAL A 63 5.29 1.92 -9.82
CA VAL A 63 5.12 2.43 -8.45
C VAL A 63 6.46 2.32 -7.70
N GLY A 64 6.63 3.11 -6.64
CA GLY A 64 7.82 3.07 -5.79
C GLY A 64 9.11 3.44 -6.51
N THR A 65 10.19 2.73 -6.19
CA THR A 65 11.54 3.04 -6.67
C THR A 65 11.65 3.05 -8.20
N LYS A 66 10.92 2.16 -8.89
CA LYS A 66 10.91 2.12 -10.36
C LYS A 66 10.30 3.38 -10.96
N ALA A 67 9.21 3.88 -10.37
CA ALA A 67 8.55 5.11 -10.82
C ALA A 67 9.43 6.34 -10.59
N GLU A 68 10.17 6.36 -9.48
CA GLU A 68 11.11 7.45 -9.16
C GLU A 68 12.32 7.46 -10.13
N GLN A 69 12.91 6.30 -10.42
CA GLN A 69 14.03 6.19 -11.37
C GLN A 69 13.65 6.63 -12.79
N LEU A 70 12.39 6.41 -13.16
CA LEU A 70 11.89 6.64 -14.52
C LEU A 70 11.03 7.91 -14.62
N ARG A 71 11.03 8.75 -13.58
CA ARG A 71 10.16 9.92 -13.41
C ARG A 71 10.05 10.81 -14.66
N GLY A 72 11.15 11.05 -15.36
CA GLY A 72 11.18 11.88 -16.57
C GLY A 72 10.31 11.33 -17.72
N LEU A 73 10.20 10.01 -17.80
CA LEU A 73 9.52 9.26 -18.86
C LEU A 73 8.05 8.97 -18.54
N LEU A 74 7.64 9.19 -17.29
CA LEU A 74 6.33 8.82 -16.78
C LEU A 74 5.45 10.06 -16.53
N LYS A 75 4.17 9.94 -16.85
CA LYS A 75 3.12 10.82 -16.34
C LYS A 75 2.76 10.32 -14.94
N LEU A 76 2.97 11.16 -13.94
CA LEU A 76 2.74 10.81 -12.54
C LEU A 76 1.32 11.22 -12.11
N SER A 77 0.65 10.34 -11.39
CA SER A 77 -0.60 10.57 -10.69
C SER A 77 -0.41 10.31 -9.19
N TYR A 78 -0.97 11.19 -8.37
CA TYR A 78 -0.91 11.09 -6.92
C TYR A 78 -2.30 10.63 -6.44
N PRO A 79 -2.45 9.44 -5.85
CA PRO A 79 -3.75 8.93 -5.43
C PRO A 79 -4.35 9.69 -4.25
N MET A 80 -3.53 10.42 -3.51
CA MET A 80 -3.95 11.21 -2.35
C MET A 80 -3.74 12.69 -2.56
N CYS A 81 -4.70 13.48 -2.06
CA CYS A 81 -4.64 14.93 -1.98
C CYS A 81 -5.05 15.38 -0.57
N HIS A 82 -4.22 16.20 0.07
CA HIS A 82 -4.48 16.73 1.42
C HIS A 82 -4.85 15.67 2.48
N GLY A 83 -4.25 14.48 2.42
CA GLY A 83 -4.48 13.39 3.38
C GLY A 83 -5.77 12.59 3.13
N MET A 84 -6.42 12.77 1.99
CA MET A 84 -7.57 11.99 1.53
C MET A 84 -7.23 11.29 0.22
N VAL A 85 -7.82 10.11 -0.01
CA VAL A 85 -7.68 9.37 -1.28
C VAL A 85 -8.67 9.93 -2.30
N ASP A 86 -8.16 10.36 -3.45
CA ASP A 86 -8.93 10.84 -4.60
C ASP A 86 -9.06 9.77 -5.69
N ASP A 87 -8.01 8.95 -5.90
CA ASP A 87 -8.00 7.84 -6.86
C ASP A 87 -7.72 6.51 -6.14
N TRP A 88 -8.77 5.72 -5.97
CA TRP A 88 -8.72 4.43 -5.29
C TRP A 88 -8.00 3.34 -6.07
N LEU A 89 -8.02 3.40 -7.41
CA LEU A 89 -7.32 2.43 -8.25
C LEU A 89 -5.80 2.63 -8.13
N ASP A 90 -5.36 3.89 -8.14
CA ASP A 90 -3.96 4.21 -7.91
C ASP A 90 -3.53 3.94 -6.46
N MET A 91 -4.42 4.13 -5.49
CA MET A 91 -4.13 3.80 -4.08
C MET A 91 -3.93 2.29 -3.87
N GLU A 92 -4.74 1.46 -4.51
CA GLU A 92 -4.61 0.00 -4.48
C GLU A 92 -3.26 -0.46 -5.05
N LEU A 93 -2.79 0.17 -6.13
CA LEU A 93 -1.46 -0.07 -6.69
C LEU A 93 -0.33 0.33 -5.71
N VAL A 94 -0.51 1.42 -4.97
CA VAL A 94 0.43 1.84 -3.92
C VAL A 94 0.49 0.84 -2.78
N TRP A 95 -0.65 0.33 -2.30
CA TRP A 95 -0.66 -0.73 -1.27
C TRP A 95 -0.10 -2.06 -1.78
N THR A 96 -0.38 -2.41 -3.04
CA THR A 96 0.24 -3.58 -3.68
C THR A 96 1.77 -3.46 -3.69
N GLN A 97 2.29 -2.25 -3.97
CA GLN A 97 3.73 -2.00 -3.89
C GLN A 97 4.27 -2.19 -2.47
N VAL A 98 3.54 -1.78 -1.44
CA VAL A 98 3.93 -2.01 -0.03
C VAL A 98 4.13 -3.50 0.24
N PHE A 99 3.14 -4.35 -0.07
CA PHE A 99 3.26 -5.79 0.13
C PHE A 99 4.43 -6.40 -0.66
N SER A 100 4.65 -5.92 -1.89
CA SER A 100 5.78 -6.35 -2.73
C SER A 100 7.14 -5.99 -2.14
N GLU A 101 7.32 -4.75 -1.66
CA GLU A 101 8.56 -4.29 -1.03
C GLU A 101 8.83 -5.00 0.30
N MET A 102 7.77 -5.29 1.07
CA MET A 102 7.85 -6.04 2.32
C MET A 102 8.05 -7.56 2.10
N LYS A 103 7.85 -8.04 0.86
CA LYS A 103 7.97 -9.45 0.45
C LYS A 103 7.07 -10.40 1.23
N ILE A 104 5.83 -9.99 1.45
CA ILE A 104 4.81 -10.75 2.20
C ILE A 104 3.53 -10.90 1.40
N ASN A 105 2.71 -11.87 1.78
CA ASN A 105 1.32 -11.98 1.32
C ASN A 105 0.41 -11.16 2.24
N SER A 106 -0.53 -10.40 1.68
CA SER A 106 -1.48 -9.59 2.44
C SER A 106 -2.44 -10.44 3.28
N GLU A 107 -2.70 -11.68 2.87
CA GLU A 107 -3.55 -12.64 3.58
C GLU A 107 -2.96 -13.14 4.90
N GLU A 108 -1.66 -12.97 5.10
CA GLU A 108 -0.94 -13.58 6.23
C GLU A 108 -0.79 -12.64 7.43
N HIS A 109 -0.98 -11.32 7.26
CA HIS A 109 -0.63 -10.34 8.28
C HIS A 109 -1.78 -9.37 8.58
N PRO A 110 -2.13 -9.16 9.86
CA PRO A 110 -2.99 -8.05 10.26
C PRO A 110 -2.39 -6.70 9.83
N VAL A 111 -3.23 -5.74 9.46
CA VAL A 111 -2.77 -4.42 8.99
C VAL A 111 -3.22 -3.30 9.93
N LEU A 112 -2.27 -2.47 10.36
CA LEU A 112 -2.56 -1.17 10.96
C LEU A 112 -2.34 -0.09 9.90
N LEU A 113 -3.41 0.64 9.56
CA LEU A 113 -3.41 1.70 8.56
C LEU A 113 -3.54 3.06 9.25
N THR A 114 -2.75 4.04 8.83
CA THR A 114 -2.93 5.43 9.31
C THR A 114 -3.81 6.24 8.36
N GLU A 115 -4.57 7.18 8.94
CA GLU A 115 -5.36 8.15 8.19
C GLU A 115 -5.26 9.57 8.79
N SER A 116 -5.71 10.56 8.02
CA SER A 116 -5.85 11.94 8.49
C SER A 116 -6.88 12.04 9.62
N ALA A 117 -6.66 12.94 10.59
CA ALA A 117 -7.48 13.06 11.79
C ALA A 117 -8.97 13.34 11.54
N LEU A 118 -9.29 14.01 10.43
CA LEU A 118 -10.66 14.36 10.04
C LEU A 118 -11.10 13.61 8.77
N ASN A 119 -10.56 12.41 8.54
CA ASN A 119 -10.90 11.61 7.37
C ASN A 119 -12.40 11.21 7.41
N PRO A 120 -13.18 11.47 6.35
CA PRO A 120 -14.58 11.06 6.30
C PRO A 120 -14.75 9.56 6.46
N ARG A 121 -15.81 9.14 7.16
CA ARG A 121 -16.13 7.72 7.38
C ARG A 121 -16.17 6.89 6.09
N LYS A 122 -16.68 7.45 4.99
CA LYS A 122 -16.73 6.78 3.69
C LYS A 122 -15.35 6.39 3.15
N GLN A 123 -14.32 7.22 3.39
CA GLN A 123 -12.96 6.90 2.99
C GLN A 123 -12.44 5.70 3.77
N ARG A 124 -12.72 5.66 5.08
CA ARG A 124 -12.35 4.54 5.94
C ARG A 124 -13.08 3.24 5.54
N GLU A 125 -14.37 3.34 5.23
CA GLU A 125 -15.17 2.20 4.74
C GLU A 125 -14.62 1.68 3.41
N LYS A 126 -14.25 2.55 2.48
CA LYS A 126 -13.69 2.15 1.19
C LYS A 126 -12.30 1.53 1.33
N ALA A 127 -11.46 2.06 2.20
CA ALA A 127 -10.18 1.43 2.54
C ALA A 127 -10.42 0.02 3.13
N ALA A 128 -11.38 -0.12 4.05
CA ALA A 128 -11.71 -1.42 4.63
C ALA A 128 -12.22 -2.43 3.61
N GLU A 129 -13.10 -2.00 2.70
CA GLU A 129 -13.56 -2.82 1.57
C GLU A 129 -12.36 -3.37 0.78
N ILE A 130 -11.41 -2.53 0.38
CA ILE A 130 -10.23 -2.96 -0.40
C ILE A 130 -9.35 -3.93 0.40
N PHE A 131 -9.06 -3.62 1.67
CA PHE A 131 -8.19 -4.49 2.49
C PHE A 131 -8.83 -5.87 2.75
N PHE A 132 -10.14 -5.95 2.94
CA PHE A 132 -10.81 -7.21 3.19
C PHE A 132 -11.21 -7.97 1.91
N GLU A 133 -11.71 -7.29 0.88
CA GLU A 133 -12.26 -7.96 -0.31
C GLU A 133 -11.21 -8.19 -1.40
N THR A 134 -10.25 -7.27 -1.55
CA THR A 134 -9.20 -7.38 -2.57
C THR A 134 -7.94 -8.02 -2.00
N PHE A 135 -7.46 -7.53 -0.86
CA PHE A 135 -6.24 -8.04 -0.24
C PHE A 135 -6.44 -9.20 0.72
N ASN A 136 -7.70 -9.57 1.02
CA ASN A 136 -8.05 -10.66 1.93
C ASN A 136 -7.31 -10.56 3.29
N SER A 137 -7.11 -9.35 3.78
CA SER A 137 -6.37 -9.12 5.03
C SER A 137 -7.12 -9.76 6.21
N PRO A 138 -6.44 -10.49 7.09
CA PRO A 138 -7.08 -11.26 8.16
C PRO A 138 -7.75 -10.38 9.22
N ALA A 139 -7.16 -9.21 9.47
CA ALA A 139 -7.68 -8.18 10.35
C ALA A 139 -7.11 -6.82 9.95
N MET A 140 -7.85 -5.75 10.25
CA MET A 140 -7.35 -4.39 10.06
C MET A 140 -7.71 -3.49 11.23
N PHE A 141 -6.88 -2.49 11.49
CA PHE A 141 -7.17 -1.39 12.38
C PHE A 141 -6.77 -0.07 11.72
N VAL A 142 -7.58 0.97 11.90
CA VAL A 142 -7.31 2.31 11.35
C VAL A 142 -7.13 3.29 12.50
N SER A 143 -6.04 4.05 12.49
CA SER A 143 -5.74 5.05 13.50
C SER A 143 -5.43 6.41 12.89
N ALA A 144 -5.80 7.49 13.58
CA ALA A 144 -5.44 8.84 13.17
C ALA A 144 -3.96 9.12 13.44
N GLN A 145 -3.27 9.72 12.46
CA GLN A 145 -1.83 10.04 12.57
C GLN A 145 -1.46 10.82 13.84
N PRO A 146 -2.18 11.88 14.28
CA PRO A 146 -1.79 12.64 15.48
C PRO A 146 -1.89 11.86 16.80
N ILE A 147 -2.54 10.70 16.80
CA ILE A 147 -2.65 9.84 18.00
C ILE A 147 -1.42 8.93 18.13
N LEU A 148 -0.74 8.65 17.01
CA LEU A 148 0.42 7.74 16.95
C LEU A 148 1.77 8.49 16.97
N ALA A 149 1.75 9.82 16.95
CA ALA A 149 2.92 10.69 16.84
C ALA A 149 3.66 10.90 18.18
#